data_AF-A0A0C3DBR7-F1
#
_entry.id   AF-A0A0C3DBR7-F1
#
_cell.length_a   1.000
_cell.length_b   1.000
_cell.length_c   1.000
_cell.angle_alpha   90.00
_cell.angle_beta   90.00
_cell.angle_gamma   90.00
#
_symmetry.space_group_name_H-M   'P 1'
#
loop_
_entity.id
_entity.type
_entity.pdbx_description
1 polymer ?
#
loop_
_entity_poly.entity_id
_entity_poly.type
_entity_poly.pdbx_seq_one_letter_code
_entity_poly.pdbx_strand_id
1 'polypeptide(L)'
;PSAQMQWTHYFHNIIGRYLVIIKGWPECIPFTNLSTASSALPDLELLLRLWESGGIFWKKLSEAEYEALCHERDAKLNSGELVKHTQFRQGGQAHMPEDHGSKVKSWIQKC
;
A
#
# COMPACT_ATOMS: atom_id res chain seq x y z
N PRO A 1 10.31 -3.89 -21.17
CA PRO A 1 9.21 -3.59 -20.21
C PRO A 1 9.78 -3.17 -18.84
N SER A 2 9.65 -1.88 -18.48
CA SER A 2 10.02 -1.36 -17.16
C SER A 2 8.79 -1.34 -16.25
N ALA A 3 8.51 -2.47 -15.59
CA ALA A 3 7.45 -2.51 -14.59
C ALA A 3 7.92 -1.76 -13.34
N GLN A 4 7.20 -0.71 -12.94
CA GLN A 4 7.42 0.00 -11.67
C GLN A 4 6.30 -0.35 -10.69
N MET A 5 6.66 -0.81 -9.50
CA MET A 5 5.71 -1.16 -8.45
C MET A 5 5.11 0.12 -7.84
N GLN A 6 3.78 0.26 -7.91
CA GLN A 6 3.04 1.35 -7.29
C GLN A 6 2.41 0.86 -5.97
N TRP A 7 3.18 0.90 -4.89
CA TRP A 7 2.80 0.39 -3.57
C TRP A 7 1.50 1.01 -3.05
N THR A 8 1.30 2.32 -3.26
CA THR A 8 0.08 3.06 -2.90
C THR A 8 -1.18 2.46 -3.53
N HIS A 9 -1.06 1.91 -4.74
CA HIS A 9 -2.18 1.34 -5.48
C HIS A 9 -2.11 -0.19 -5.50
N TYR A 10 -1.35 -0.82 -4.59
CA TYR A 10 -1.16 -2.26 -4.54
C TYR A 10 -2.49 -3.03 -4.52
N PHE A 11 -3.44 -2.61 -3.69
CA PHE A 11 -4.74 -3.26 -3.62
C PHE A 11 -5.48 -3.26 -4.97
N HIS A 12 -5.47 -2.14 -5.70
CA HIS A 12 -6.18 -2.06 -6.97
C HIS A 12 -5.40 -2.71 -8.12
N ASN A 13 -4.11 -2.37 -8.23
CA ASN A 13 -3.27 -2.76 -9.37
C ASN A 13 -2.77 -4.20 -9.30
N ILE A 14 -2.62 -4.76 -8.09
CA ILE A 14 -2.12 -6.11 -7.88
C ILE A 14 -3.25 -7.04 -7.47
N ILE A 15 -3.90 -6.76 -6.32
CA ILE A 15 -4.95 -7.64 -5.80
C ILE A 15 -6.17 -7.62 -6.74
N GLY A 16 -6.73 -6.46 -7.06
CA GLY A 16 -7.93 -6.37 -7.90
C GLY A 16 -7.73 -6.79 -9.35
N ARG A 17 -6.55 -6.51 -9.93
CA ARG A 17 -6.29 -6.82 -11.35
C ARG A 17 -5.82 -8.26 -11.60
N TYR A 18 -5.01 -8.81 -10.71
CA TYR A 18 -4.37 -10.11 -10.91
C TYR A 18 -4.82 -11.18 -9.92
N LEU A 19 -5.66 -10.82 -8.93
CA LEU A 19 -6.14 -11.73 -7.89
C LEU A 19 -5.01 -12.47 -7.19
N VAL A 20 -3.93 -11.75 -6.89
CA VAL A 20 -2.79 -12.26 -6.12
C VAL A 20 -2.48 -11.36 -4.95
N ILE A 21 -2.00 -11.96 -3.86
CA ILE A 21 -1.53 -11.27 -2.66
C ILE A 21 -0.18 -11.82 -2.24
N ILE A 22 0.70 -10.97 -1.70
CA ILE A 22 1.92 -11.39 -1.02
C ILE A 22 1.55 -11.94 0.36
N LYS A 23 2.04 -13.15 0.69
CA LYS A 23 1.95 -13.76 2.02
C LYS A 23 3.33 -13.93 2.62
N GLY A 24 3.38 -13.97 3.96
CA GLY A 24 4.62 -14.18 4.73
C GLY A 24 5.56 -12.98 4.78
N TRP A 25 5.04 -11.77 4.53
CA TRP A 25 5.83 -10.55 4.69
C TRP A 25 6.22 -10.34 6.16
N PRO A 26 7.48 -10.04 6.48
CA PRO A 26 7.94 -9.91 7.85
C PRO A 26 7.35 -8.66 8.54
N GLU A 27 6.99 -8.79 9.81
CA GLU A 27 6.39 -7.69 10.60
C GLU A 27 7.38 -6.56 10.91
N CYS A 28 8.69 -6.87 10.95
CA CYS A 28 9.73 -5.88 11.22
C CYS A 28 9.98 -4.90 10.07
N ILE A 29 9.50 -5.21 8.85
CA ILE A 29 9.68 -4.35 7.67
C ILE A 29 8.30 -3.89 7.19
N PRO A 30 8.00 -2.59 7.23
CA PRO A 30 6.70 -2.10 6.78
C PRO A 30 6.48 -2.39 5.30
N PHE A 31 5.26 -2.81 4.95
CA PHE A 31 4.86 -3.12 3.57
C PHE A 31 4.63 -1.83 2.78
N THR A 32 5.72 -1.19 2.35
CA THR A 32 5.72 0.04 1.55
C THR A 32 6.87 0.01 0.55
N ASN A 33 7.10 1.11 -0.15
CA ASN A 33 8.26 1.23 -1.03
C ASN A 33 9.55 0.95 -0.25
N LEU A 34 10.33 -0.05 -0.68
CA LEU A 34 11.54 -0.46 0.02
C LEU A 34 12.55 0.68 0.18
N SER A 35 12.67 1.60 -0.80
CA SER A 35 13.54 2.77 -0.66
C SER A 35 13.14 3.68 0.51
N THR A 36 11.89 3.59 0.95
CA THR A 36 11.33 4.30 2.10
C THR A 36 11.28 3.42 3.35
N ALA A 37 11.02 2.11 3.18
CA ALA A 37 10.87 1.16 4.28
C ALA A 37 12.19 0.83 4.97
N SER A 38 13.26 0.61 4.18
CA SER A 38 14.59 0.34 4.71
C SER A 38 15.67 0.59 3.66
N SER A 39 16.71 1.31 4.05
CA SER A 39 17.97 1.41 3.32
C SER A 39 19.05 0.50 3.90
N ALA A 40 18.73 -0.26 4.96
CA ALA A 40 19.68 -1.12 5.66
C ALA A 40 19.88 -2.43 4.90
N LEU A 41 21.14 -2.77 4.60
CA LEU A 41 21.50 -4.00 3.90
C LEU A 41 20.94 -5.28 4.57
N PRO A 42 20.96 -5.42 5.92
CA PRO A 42 20.43 -6.63 6.57
C PRO A 42 18.95 -6.89 6.31
N ASP A 43 18.12 -5.83 6.24
CA ASP A 43 16.69 -5.97 5.99
C ASP A 43 16.43 -6.42 4.54
N LEU A 44 17.20 -5.89 3.59
CA LEU A 44 17.12 -6.28 2.19
C LEU A 44 17.59 -7.72 1.98
N GLU A 45 18.66 -8.15 2.66
CA GLU A 45 19.13 -9.54 2.64
C GLU A 45 18.11 -10.49 3.26
N LEU A 46 17.47 -10.10 4.38
CA LEU A 46 16.40 -10.88 4.99
C LEU A 46 15.23 -11.07 4.02
N LEU A 47 14.75 -9.98 3.41
CA LEU A 47 13.68 -10.05 2.40
C LEU A 47 14.06 -10.98 1.26
N LEU A 48 15.26 -10.84 0.71
CA LEU A 48 15.74 -11.69 -0.38
C LEU A 48 15.73 -13.17 0.03
N ARG A 49 16.30 -13.50 1.20
CA ARG A 49 16.30 -14.89 1.72
C ARG A 49 14.89 -15.44 1.91
N LEU A 50 13.94 -14.62 2.38
CA LEU A 50 12.56 -15.05 2.56
C LEU A 50 11.86 -15.29 1.22
N TRP A 51 12.13 -14.48 0.19
CA TRP A 51 11.63 -14.75 -1.16
C TRP A 51 12.23 -16.03 -1.76
N GLU A 52 13.54 -16.23 -1.64
CA GLU A 52 14.23 -17.40 -2.18
C GLU A 52 13.84 -18.71 -1.49
N SER A 53 13.61 -18.66 -0.17
CA SER A 53 13.17 -19.82 0.61
C SER A 53 11.66 -20.09 0.51
N GLY A 54 10.89 -19.21 -0.13
CA GLY A 54 9.43 -19.29 -0.19
C GLY A 54 8.72 -18.87 1.10
N GLY A 55 9.44 -18.27 2.05
CA GLY A 55 8.85 -17.61 3.23
C GLY A 55 7.95 -16.43 2.83
N ILE A 56 8.34 -15.67 1.80
CA ILE A 56 7.48 -14.71 1.12
C ILE A 56 7.10 -15.29 -0.24
N PHE A 57 5.80 -15.29 -0.56
CA PHE A 57 5.32 -15.82 -1.82
C PHE A 57 4.03 -15.15 -2.30
N TRP A 58 3.79 -15.27 -3.60
CA TRP A 58 2.53 -14.87 -4.22
C TRP A 58 1.49 -15.97 -4.03
N LYS A 59 0.38 -15.64 -3.37
CA LYS A 59 -0.80 -16.49 -3.27
C LYS A 59 -1.87 -16.00 -4.23
N LYS A 60 -2.37 -16.89 -5.09
CA LYS A 60 -3.61 -16.64 -5.85
C LYS A 60 -4.80 -16.65 -4.90
N LEU A 61 -5.67 -15.68 -5.07
CA LEU A 61 -6.92 -15.56 -4.34
C LEU A 61 -8.04 -16.26 -5.11
N SER A 62 -8.90 -16.94 -4.37
CA SER A 62 -10.24 -17.25 -4.86
C SER A 62 -11.13 -15.99 -4.82
N GLU A 63 -12.26 -16.03 -5.54
CA GLU A 63 -13.23 -14.92 -5.52
C GLU A 63 -13.70 -14.61 -4.09
N ALA A 64 -14.02 -15.64 -3.30
CA ALA A 64 -14.45 -15.48 -1.92
C ALA A 64 -13.37 -14.82 -1.03
N GLU A 65 -12.09 -15.16 -1.23
CA GLU A 65 -11.00 -14.52 -0.50
C GLU A 65 -10.80 -13.07 -0.92
N TYR A 66 -11.00 -12.76 -2.20
CA TYR A 66 -10.95 -11.40 -2.72
C TYR A 66 -12.10 -10.53 -2.18
N GLU A 67 -13.33 -11.05 -2.17
CA GLU A 67 -14.49 -10.38 -1.59
C GLU A 67 -14.28 -10.09 -0.10
N ALA A 68 -13.80 -11.06 0.67
CA ALA A 68 -13.47 -10.88 2.08
C ALA A 68 -12.43 -9.76 2.30
N LEU A 69 -11.40 -9.70 1.47
CA LEU A 69 -10.40 -8.63 1.52
C LEU A 69 -11.00 -7.26 1.16
N CYS A 70 -11.96 -7.20 0.23
CA CYS A 70 -12.68 -5.98 -0.09
C CYS A 70 -13.52 -5.51 1.09
N HIS A 71 -14.24 -6.42 1.75
CA HIS A 71 -15.02 -6.12 2.95
C HIS A 71 -14.14 -5.66 4.11
N GLU A 72 -13.01 -6.32 4.38
CA GLU A 72 -12.06 -5.90 5.42
C GLU A 72 -11.52 -4.51 5.13
N ARG A 73 -11.10 -4.25 3.88
CA ARG A 73 -10.67 -2.93 3.45
C ARG A 73 -11.77 -1.88 3.68
N ASP A 74 -12.99 -2.16 3.26
CA ASP A 74 -14.11 -1.22 3.37
C ASP A 74 -14.51 -0.99 4.83
N ALA A 75 -14.46 -2.01 5.69
CA ALA A 75 -14.65 -1.86 7.13
C ALA A 75 -13.56 -0.97 7.75
N LYS A 76 -12.30 -1.16 7.34
CA LYS A 76 -11.18 -0.31 7.75
C LYS A 76 -11.31 1.12 7.19
N LEU A 77 -11.85 1.30 5.99
CA LEU A 77 -12.19 2.63 5.43
C LEU A 77 -13.28 3.32 6.25
N ASN A 78 -14.34 2.58 6.58
CA ASN A 78 -15.51 3.11 7.29
C ASN A 78 -15.22 3.41 8.78
N SER A 79 -14.30 2.66 9.39
CA SER A 79 -13.82 2.91 10.75
C SER A 79 -12.78 4.04 10.83
N GLY A 80 -12.30 4.54 9.68
CA GLY A 80 -11.26 5.57 9.61
C GLY A 80 -9.83 5.05 9.84
N GLU A 81 -9.63 3.73 9.90
CA GLU A 81 -8.33 3.09 10.00
C GLU A 81 -7.56 3.11 8.66
N LEU A 82 -8.29 3.13 7.54
CA LEU A 82 -7.75 3.28 6.19
C LEU A 82 -8.42 4.44 5.44
N VAL A 83 -7.75 5.03 4.46
CA VAL A 83 -8.33 6.03 3.54
C VAL A 83 -8.17 5.56 2.09
N LYS A 84 -9.19 5.78 1.25
CA LYS A 84 -9.25 5.33 -0.16
C LYS A 84 -8.49 6.32 -1.06
N HIS A 85 -7.57 5.83 -1.88
CA HIS A 85 -6.94 6.65 -2.91
C HIS A 85 -7.94 6.88 -4.07
N THR A 86 -8.59 8.05 -4.07
CA THR A 86 -9.46 8.49 -5.17
C THR A 86 -8.59 9.11 -6.26
N GLN A 87 -8.74 8.64 -7.50
CA GLN A 87 -8.06 9.23 -8.66
C GLN A 87 -8.66 10.61 -8.97
N PHE A 88 -8.07 11.68 -8.45
CA PHE A 88 -8.36 13.02 -8.93
C PHE A 88 -7.72 13.20 -10.31
N ARG A 89 -8.54 13.07 -11.36
CA ARG A 89 -8.24 13.70 -12.65
C ARG A 89 -8.34 15.22 -12.43
N GLN A 90 -7.19 15.88 -12.26
CA GLN A 90 -7.13 17.33 -12.13
C GLN A 90 -7.71 18.01 -13.37
N GLY A 91 -8.81 18.73 -13.17
CA GLY A 91 -9.27 19.82 -14.03
C GLY A 91 -9.89 20.89 -13.14
N GLY A 92 -9.26 22.07 -13.05
CA GLY A 92 -9.83 23.27 -12.45
C GLY A 92 -9.21 23.72 -11.11
N GLN A 93 -8.78 24.97 -11.09
CA GLN A 93 -8.04 25.70 -10.05
C GLN A 93 -9.00 26.45 -9.10
N ALA A 94 -8.77 26.42 -7.78
CA ALA A 94 -9.39 27.34 -6.82
C ALA A 94 -8.47 27.59 -5.61
N HIS A 95 -8.57 28.79 -5.02
CA HIS A 95 -7.57 29.52 -4.23
C HIS A 95 -7.98 29.69 -2.75
N MET A 96 -7.06 29.35 -1.82
CA MET A 96 -6.74 29.89 -0.45
C MET A 96 -7.81 29.87 0.69
N PRO A 97 -7.47 29.91 2.02
CA PRO A 97 -6.31 30.58 2.66
C PRO A 97 -5.56 29.84 3.80
N GLU A 98 -4.50 30.51 4.28
CA GLU A 98 -3.50 30.14 5.29
C GLU A 98 -4.00 30.23 6.75
N ASP A 99 -3.50 29.35 7.63
CA ASP A 99 -3.46 29.54 9.09
C ASP A 99 -2.20 28.88 9.70
N HIS A 100 -1.62 29.53 10.70
CA HIS A 100 -0.31 29.26 11.31
C HIS A 100 -0.39 28.34 12.54
N GLY A 101 0.49 27.32 12.62
CA GLY A 101 1.00 26.81 13.92
C GLY A 101 0.96 25.29 14.19
N SER A 102 2.13 24.63 14.02
CA SER A 102 2.61 23.39 14.69
C SER A 102 2.14 21.97 14.23
N LYS A 103 2.82 21.45 13.18
CA LYS A 103 3.58 20.16 13.02
C LYS A 103 3.38 19.08 14.12
N VAL A 104 3.15 17.76 13.92
CA VAL A 104 3.41 16.70 12.88
C VAL A 104 2.39 15.56 13.16
N LYS A 105 1.68 14.95 12.20
CA LYS A 105 2.04 13.71 11.47
C LYS A 105 1.40 13.70 10.08
N SER A 106 2.26 13.84 9.08
CA SER A 106 2.04 13.46 7.67
C SER A 106 1.44 12.04 7.65
N TRP A 107 0.43 11.70 6.83
CA TRP A 107 0.45 11.85 5.37
C TRP A 107 -0.94 12.13 4.76
N ILE A 108 -0.99 13.22 3.97
CA ILE A 108 -1.85 13.56 2.80
C ILE A 108 -3.37 13.49 3.07
N GLN A 109 -4.06 14.51 3.58
CA GLN A 109 -4.37 15.88 3.10
C GLN A 109 -5.21 15.98 1.80
N LYS A 110 -6.49 16.32 2.03
CA LYS A 110 -7.48 17.05 1.20
C LYS A 110 -7.60 16.61 -0.26
N CYS A 111 -8.61 15.77 -0.54
CA CYS A 111 -9.81 16.10 -1.32
C CYS A 111 -10.74 14.87 -1.37
#